data_AF-A0A1B6J996-F1
#
_entry.id   AF-A0A1B6J996-F1
#
_cell.length_a   1.000
_cell.length_b   1.000
_cell.length_c   1.000
_cell.angle_alpha   90.00
_cell.angle_beta   90.00
_cell.angle_gamma   90.00
#
_symmetry.space_group_name_H-M   'P 1'
#
loop_
_entity.id
_entity.type
_entity.pdbx_description
1 polymer ?
#
loop_
_entity_poly.entity_id
_entity_poly.type
_entity_poly.pdbx_seq_one_letter_code
_entity_poly.pdbx_strand_id
1 'polypeptide(L)'
;MSKSKTKIIHRPNYWFFSRHSSPGLPPPPSCDHSATGAFRCSKVSLQDIRRMHQKFYADPNREAQQNFILRYVTVSQPKRERSRNGDEGSRKKKVSTKYFIPVLKCGRPEIVPVCKKLFVNTLGVSRDRIQLLCKKFFELGDVPKDQRGGDT
;
A
#
# COMPACT_ATOMS: atom_id res chain seq x y z
N MET A 1 20.53 -54.45 -20.08
CA MET A 1 19.52 -53.64 -19.35
C MET A 1 20.24 -52.54 -18.59
N SER A 2 20.41 -51.36 -19.18
CA SER A 2 21.20 -50.27 -18.58
C SER A 2 20.26 -49.16 -18.12
N LYS A 3 20.23 -48.89 -16.81
CA LYS A 3 19.32 -47.95 -16.15
C LYS A 3 19.71 -46.50 -16.47
N SER A 4 18.79 -45.76 -17.05
CA SER A 4 18.91 -44.32 -17.34
C SER A 4 18.97 -43.52 -16.04
N LYS A 5 20.02 -42.69 -15.88
CA LYS A 5 20.15 -41.72 -14.77
C LYS A 5 19.25 -40.52 -15.04
N THR A 6 18.24 -40.32 -14.22
CA THR A 6 17.37 -39.13 -14.24
C THR A 6 18.13 -37.94 -13.66
N LYS A 7 18.36 -36.89 -14.47
CA LYS A 7 18.91 -35.61 -14.01
C LYS A 7 17.87 -34.94 -13.11
N ILE A 8 18.24 -34.68 -11.86
CA ILE A 8 17.47 -33.81 -10.96
C ILE A 8 17.69 -32.38 -11.45
N ILE A 9 16.67 -31.82 -12.10
CA ILE A 9 16.64 -30.40 -12.46
C ILE A 9 16.27 -29.65 -11.19
N HIS A 10 17.22 -28.91 -10.62
CA HIS A 10 16.93 -27.93 -9.58
C HIS A 10 15.97 -26.88 -10.15
N ARG A 11 14.71 -26.91 -9.69
CA ARG A 11 13.75 -25.83 -9.96
C ARG A 11 14.18 -24.57 -9.20
N PRO A 12 14.30 -23.40 -9.84
CA PRO A 12 14.49 -22.14 -9.14
C PRO A 12 13.34 -21.93 -8.14
N ASN A 13 13.63 -21.33 -6.99
CA ASN A 13 12.65 -21.02 -5.95
C ASN A 13 11.61 -19.98 -6.44
N TYR A 14 10.54 -20.45 -7.09
CA TYR A 14 9.40 -19.67 -7.60
C TYR A 14 8.50 -19.03 -6.50
N TRP A 15 8.96 -18.93 -5.26
CA TRP A 15 8.16 -18.43 -4.13
C TRP A 15 8.36 -16.94 -3.81
N PHE A 16 9.38 -16.29 -4.37
CA PHE A 16 9.68 -14.89 -4.07
C PHE A 16 8.78 -13.90 -4.85
N PHE A 17 8.36 -14.27 -6.07
CA PHE A 17 7.57 -13.40 -6.96
C PHE A 17 6.09 -13.25 -6.56
N SER A 18 5.54 -14.21 -5.82
CA SER A 18 4.09 -14.28 -5.59
C SER A 18 3.55 -13.25 -4.60
N ARG A 19 4.40 -12.66 -3.72
CA ARG A 19 3.95 -11.74 -2.65
C ARG A 19 3.68 -10.32 -3.12
N HIS A 20 4.35 -9.91 -4.19
CA HIS A 20 4.23 -8.59 -4.80
C HIS A 20 3.39 -8.61 -6.07
N SER A 21 2.78 -9.76 -6.36
CA SER A 21 1.84 -9.94 -7.46
C SER A 21 0.43 -9.59 -7.01
N SER A 22 -0.42 -9.24 -7.97
CA SER A 22 -1.81 -8.88 -7.67
C SER A 22 -2.56 -10.08 -7.08
N PRO A 23 -3.28 -9.90 -5.96
CA PRO A 23 -4.11 -10.97 -5.37
C PRO A 23 -5.43 -11.19 -6.13
N GLY A 24 -5.68 -10.45 -7.22
CA GLY A 24 -6.93 -10.48 -7.99
C GLY A 24 -7.56 -9.10 -8.15
N LEU A 25 -8.81 -9.05 -8.59
CA LEU A 25 -9.54 -7.80 -8.75
C LEU A 25 -9.84 -7.16 -7.37
N PRO A 26 -9.62 -5.83 -7.23
CA PRO A 26 -9.95 -5.15 -5.99
C PRO A 26 -11.47 -5.15 -5.76
N PRO A 27 -11.91 -5.26 -4.49
CA PRO A 27 -13.32 -5.22 -4.16
C PRO A 27 -13.91 -3.82 -4.49
N PRO A 28 -15.23 -3.74 -4.70
CA PRO A 28 -15.90 -2.46 -4.89
C PRO A 28 -15.72 -1.55 -3.67
N PRO A 29 -15.79 -0.21 -3.86
CA PRO A 29 -15.64 0.74 -2.78
C PRO A 29 -16.78 0.56 -1.77
N SER A 30 -16.46 0.00 -0.59
CA SER A 30 -17.42 -0.24 0.50
C SER A 30 -17.07 0.63 1.70
N CYS A 31 -17.55 1.87 1.67
CA CYS A 31 -17.41 2.76 2.82
C CYS A 31 -18.53 3.79 2.93
N ASP A 32 -19.04 3.95 4.14
CA ASP A 32 -20.19 4.80 4.46
C ASP A 32 -19.74 6.19 4.90
N HIS A 33 -19.00 6.89 4.03
CA HIS A 33 -18.60 8.27 4.29
C HIS A 33 -19.67 9.22 3.76
N SER A 34 -20.07 10.20 4.57
CA SER A 34 -20.95 11.27 4.10
C SER A 34 -20.25 12.10 3.02
N ALA A 35 -21.02 12.57 2.03
CA ALA A 35 -20.50 13.35 0.91
C ALA A 35 -19.87 14.69 1.32
N THR A 36 -20.21 15.20 2.51
CA THR A 36 -19.73 16.46 3.10
C THR A 36 -18.50 16.28 4.00
N GLY A 37 -18.02 15.06 4.20
CA GLY A 37 -16.88 14.77 5.06
C GLY A 37 -15.52 15.15 4.47
N ALA A 38 -14.47 15.00 5.29
CA ALA A 38 -13.08 15.20 4.86
C ALA A 38 -12.60 14.17 3.80
N PHE A 39 -13.34 13.06 3.65
CA PHE A 39 -13.05 12.01 2.68
C PHE A 39 -14.10 12.01 1.58
N ARG A 40 -13.65 11.93 0.34
CA ARG A 40 -14.48 11.97 -0.87
C ARG A 40 -14.55 10.60 -1.54
N CYS A 41 -14.69 9.54 -0.75
CA CYS A 41 -14.66 8.17 -1.22
C CYS A 41 -15.74 7.85 -2.27
N SER A 42 -16.92 8.50 -2.17
CA SER A 42 -18.02 8.35 -3.13
C SER A 42 -17.70 8.86 -4.54
N LYS A 43 -16.66 9.69 -4.70
CA LYS A 43 -16.21 10.18 -6.01
C LYS A 43 -15.31 9.18 -6.74
N VAL A 44 -14.86 8.11 -6.07
CA VAL A 44 -13.95 7.13 -6.64
C VAL A 44 -14.75 6.04 -7.33
N SER A 45 -14.61 5.93 -8.65
CA SER A 45 -15.28 4.87 -9.42
C SER A 45 -14.51 3.55 -9.35
N LEU A 46 -15.18 2.44 -9.65
CA LEU A 46 -14.52 1.14 -9.77
C LEU A 46 -13.44 1.14 -10.86
N GLN A 47 -13.61 1.94 -11.92
CA GLN A 47 -12.61 2.08 -12.98
C GLN A 47 -11.34 2.76 -12.46
N ASP A 48 -11.46 3.75 -11.58
CA ASP A 48 -10.31 4.42 -10.98
C ASP A 48 -9.55 3.48 -10.04
N ILE A 49 -10.27 2.70 -9.24
CA ILE A 49 -9.69 1.65 -8.38
C ILE A 49 -8.93 0.64 -9.23
N ARG A 50 -9.54 0.13 -10.31
CA ARG A 50 -8.89 -0.81 -11.23
C ARG A 50 -7.63 -0.21 -11.85
N ARG A 51 -7.69 1.03 -12.34
CA ARG A 51 -6.54 1.74 -12.94
C ARG A 51 -5.41 1.90 -11.93
N MET A 52 -5.69 2.34 -10.71
CA MET A 52 -4.69 2.51 -9.67
C MET A 52 -4.04 1.18 -9.29
N HIS A 53 -4.86 0.15 -9.09
CA HIS A 53 -4.41 -1.20 -8.75
C HIS A 53 -3.51 -1.81 -9.83
N GLN A 54 -3.91 -1.70 -11.11
CA GLN A 54 -3.09 -2.14 -12.24
C GLN A 54 -1.75 -1.41 -12.28
N LYS A 55 -1.72 -0.09 -12.06
CA LYS A 55 -0.47 0.68 -12.02
C LYS A 55 0.42 0.28 -10.84
N PHE A 56 -0.16 -0.04 -9.68
CA PHE A 56 0.60 -0.50 -8.52
C PHE A 56 1.29 -1.85 -8.76
N TYR A 57 0.60 -2.78 -9.43
CA TYR A 57 1.11 -4.12 -9.74
C TYR A 57 1.83 -4.22 -11.09
N ALA A 58 1.97 -3.12 -11.82
CA ALA A 58 2.71 -3.09 -13.09
C ALA A 58 4.21 -3.39 -12.90
N ASP A 59 4.76 -3.00 -11.75
CA ASP A 59 6.12 -3.34 -11.35
C ASP A 59 6.08 -4.22 -10.08
N PRO A 60 6.55 -5.48 -10.16
CA PRO A 60 6.59 -6.39 -9.01
C PRO A 60 7.71 -6.03 -8.00
N ASN A 61 8.59 -5.08 -8.32
CA ASN A 61 9.66 -4.65 -7.42
C ASN A 61 9.08 -4.01 -6.15
N ARG A 62 9.52 -4.48 -4.98
CA ARG A 62 9.04 -3.99 -3.68
C ARG A 62 9.33 -2.51 -3.46
N GLU A 63 10.50 -2.01 -3.85
CA GLU A 63 10.88 -0.60 -3.72
C GLU A 63 10.02 0.27 -4.64
N ALA A 64 9.79 -0.17 -5.89
CA ALA A 64 8.87 0.50 -6.81
C ALA A 64 7.45 0.60 -6.23
N GLN A 65 6.94 -0.48 -5.63
CA GLN A 65 5.65 -0.48 -4.94
C GLN A 65 5.61 0.45 -3.71
N GLN A 66 6.69 0.48 -2.92
CA GLN A 66 6.78 1.40 -1.77
C GLN A 66 6.77 2.86 -2.25
N ASN A 67 7.57 3.18 -3.27
CA ASN A 67 7.57 4.49 -3.92
C ASN A 67 6.19 4.86 -4.47
N PHE A 68 5.49 3.91 -5.09
CA PHE A 68 4.13 4.11 -5.57
C PHE A 68 3.17 4.47 -4.43
N ILE A 69 3.22 3.77 -3.29
CA ILE A 69 2.38 4.09 -2.13
C ILE A 69 2.68 5.50 -1.63
N LEU A 70 3.96 5.86 -1.50
CA LEU A 70 4.41 7.17 -0.99
C LEU A 70 3.95 8.34 -1.86
N ARG A 71 3.83 8.15 -3.18
CA ARG A 71 3.27 9.16 -4.10
C ARG A 71 1.82 9.54 -3.79
N TYR A 72 1.05 8.64 -3.17
CA TYR A 72 -0.38 8.81 -2.91
C TYR A 72 -0.71 8.88 -1.42
N VAL A 73 0.29 9.09 -0.57
CA VAL A 73 0.09 9.40 0.85
C VAL A 73 0.78 10.68 1.23
N THR A 74 0.22 11.38 2.22
CA THR A 74 0.91 12.47 2.90
C THR A 74 1.11 12.08 4.34
N VAL A 75 2.36 12.16 4.79
CA VAL A 75 2.77 11.79 6.13
C VAL A 75 3.13 13.07 6.89
N SER A 76 2.56 13.27 8.07
CA SER A 76 2.81 14.46 8.88
C SER A 76 2.84 14.13 10.37
N GLN A 77 3.45 15.00 11.17
CA GLN A 77 3.32 14.92 12.62
C GLN A 77 1.85 15.16 13.03
N PRO A 78 1.30 14.42 14.00
CA PRO A 78 -0.03 14.70 14.52
C PRO A 78 -0.10 16.09 15.16
N LYS A 79 -1.01 16.94 14.68
CA LYS A 79 -1.18 18.32 15.18
C LYS A 79 -1.64 18.40 16.63
N ARG A 80 -2.28 17.35 17.15
CA ARG A 80 -2.77 17.29 18.53
C ARG A 80 -2.32 15.98 19.15
N GLU A 81 -1.58 16.07 20.24
CA GLU A 81 -1.39 14.95 21.15
C GLU A 81 -2.66 14.84 22.01
N ARG A 82 -3.35 13.70 21.91
CA ARG A 82 -4.42 13.39 22.86
C ARG A 82 -3.80 12.54 23.95
N SER A 83 -3.60 13.10 25.13
CA SER A 83 -3.51 12.30 26.34
C SER A 83 -4.88 11.65 26.54
N ARG A 84 -4.96 10.32 26.56
CA ARG A 84 -6.09 9.67 27.21
C ARG A 84 -5.78 9.72 28.69
N ASN A 85 -6.61 10.42 29.46
CA ASN A 85 -6.51 10.41 30.92
C ASN A 85 -6.53 8.95 31.38
N GLY A 86 -5.45 8.51 32.05
CA GLY A 86 -5.33 7.16 32.63
C GLY A 86 -4.40 6.17 31.91
N ASP A 87 -3.69 6.57 30.85
CA ASP A 87 -2.86 5.63 30.08
C ASP A 87 -1.40 6.11 29.97
N GLU A 88 -0.69 6.07 31.10
CA GLU A 88 0.76 6.36 31.24
C GLU A 88 1.64 5.45 30.36
N GLY A 89 1.07 4.38 29.78
CA GLY A 89 1.74 3.44 28.88
C GLY A 89 1.31 3.49 27.41
N SER A 90 0.31 4.30 27.02
CA SER A 90 -0.16 4.31 25.63
C SER A 90 0.87 4.93 24.69
N ARG A 91 1.38 4.12 23.75
CA ARG A 91 2.33 4.57 22.73
C ARG A 91 1.68 5.68 21.88
N LYS A 92 2.14 6.92 22.08
CA LYS A 92 1.72 8.09 21.30
C LYS A 92 1.86 7.80 19.81
N LYS A 93 0.84 8.16 19.03
CA LYS A 93 0.95 8.11 17.57
C LYS A 93 2.00 9.13 17.15
N LYS A 94 3.10 8.66 16.57
CA LYS A 94 4.17 9.54 16.06
C LYS A 94 3.81 10.18 14.71
N VAL A 95 2.89 9.58 13.98
CA VAL A 95 2.64 9.90 12.57
C VAL A 95 1.14 9.91 12.27
N SER A 96 0.72 10.91 11.50
CA SER A 96 -0.59 11.02 10.85
C SER A 96 -0.42 10.81 9.35
N THR A 97 -1.31 10.03 8.73
CA THR A 97 -1.25 9.72 7.30
C THR A 97 -2.57 10.04 6.62
N LYS A 98 -2.52 10.85 5.56
CA LYS A 98 -3.63 11.09 4.64
C LYS A 98 -3.43 10.25 3.38
N TYR A 99 -4.52 9.75 2.81
CA TYR A 99 -4.51 8.82 1.68
C TYR A 99 -5.26 9.44 0.51
N PHE A 100 -4.77 9.20 -0.70
CA PHE A 100 -5.32 9.79 -1.92
C PHE A 100 -5.46 8.77 -3.04
N ILE A 101 -6.45 8.96 -3.92
CA ILE A 101 -6.63 8.16 -5.13
C ILE A 101 -6.77 9.10 -6.33
N PRO A 102 -6.06 8.86 -7.44
CA PRO A 102 -6.28 9.60 -8.68
C PRO A 102 -7.60 9.16 -9.34
N VAL A 103 -8.45 10.13 -9.62
CA VAL A 103 -9.75 9.95 -10.30
C VAL A 103 -9.72 10.68 -11.63
N LEU A 104 -10.29 10.08 -12.68
CA LEU A 104 -10.41 10.74 -13.97
C LEU A 104 -11.78 11.42 -14.08
N LYS A 105 -11.81 12.75 -14.10
CA LYS A 105 -13.04 13.53 -14.26
C LYS A 105 -12.98 14.35 -15.55
N CYS A 106 -13.90 14.08 -16.48
CA CYS A 106 -13.95 14.73 -17.80
C CYS A 106 -12.59 14.70 -18.53
N GLY A 107 -11.86 13.58 -18.46
CA GLY A 107 -10.55 13.42 -19.08
C GLY A 107 -9.37 14.05 -18.31
N ARG A 108 -9.61 14.73 -17.19
CA ARG A 108 -8.54 15.34 -16.36
C ARG A 108 -8.31 14.53 -15.08
N PRO A 109 -7.05 14.25 -14.69
CA PRO A 109 -6.75 13.58 -13.44
C PRO A 109 -6.93 14.55 -12.25
N GLU A 110 -7.72 14.14 -11.26
CA GLU A 110 -7.92 14.81 -9.98
C GLU A 110 -7.44 13.89 -8.84
N ILE A 111 -6.73 14.44 -7.84
CA ILE A 111 -6.31 13.67 -6.66
C ILE A 111 -7.37 13.83 -5.56
N VAL A 112 -8.01 12.73 -5.19
CA VAL A 112 -9.15 12.73 -4.26
C VAL A 112 -8.72 12.15 -2.90
N PRO A 113 -8.98 12.85 -1.78
CA PRO A 113 -8.70 12.31 -0.45
C PRO A 113 -9.68 11.19 -0.11
N VAL A 114 -9.14 10.06 0.36
CA VAL A 114 -9.92 8.87 0.69
C VAL A 114 -9.64 8.38 2.10
N CYS A 115 -10.54 7.57 2.62
CA CYS A 115 -10.31 6.86 3.86
C CYS A 115 -9.22 5.79 3.69
N LYS A 116 -8.58 5.43 4.80
CA LYS A 116 -7.58 4.35 4.85
C LYS A 116 -8.12 3.03 4.32
N LYS A 117 -9.36 2.67 4.68
CA LYS A 117 -9.97 1.38 4.29
C LYS A 117 -10.05 1.24 2.77
N LEU A 118 -10.55 2.27 2.09
CA LEU A 118 -10.66 2.27 0.63
C LEU A 118 -9.29 2.16 -0.04
N PHE A 119 -8.30 2.92 0.44
CA PHE A 119 -6.94 2.89 -0.11
C PHE A 119 -6.27 1.51 0.03
N VAL A 120 -6.33 0.94 1.23
CA VAL A 120 -5.79 -0.40 1.56
C VAL A 120 -6.44 -1.46 0.66
N ASN A 121 -7.78 -1.43 0.55
CA ASN A 121 -8.53 -2.37 -0.28
C ASN A 121 -8.22 -2.21 -1.77
N THR A 122 -8.03 -0.97 -2.23
CA THR A 122 -7.69 -0.66 -3.63
C THR A 122 -6.35 -1.29 -4.02
N LEU A 123 -5.36 -1.25 -3.12
CA LEU A 123 -4.04 -1.82 -3.39
C LEU A 123 -3.93 -3.31 -3.03
N GLY A 124 -4.86 -3.85 -2.25
CA GLY A 124 -4.77 -5.23 -1.75
C GLY A 124 -3.57 -5.48 -0.84
N VAL A 125 -3.05 -4.44 -0.18
CA VAL A 125 -1.89 -4.54 0.73
C VAL A 125 -2.35 -4.50 2.18
N SER A 126 -1.58 -5.08 3.10
CA SER A 126 -1.93 -5.00 4.52
C SER A 126 -1.81 -3.56 5.05
N ARG A 127 -2.71 -3.20 5.97
CA ARG A 127 -2.66 -1.92 6.69
C ARG A 127 -1.30 -1.69 7.33
N ASP A 128 -0.75 -2.72 7.94
CA ASP A 128 0.49 -2.63 8.71
C ASP A 128 1.69 -2.38 7.80
N ARG A 129 1.70 -2.91 6.56
CA ARG A 129 2.72 -2.60 5.55
C ARG A 129 2.77 -1.10 5.26
N ILE A 130 1.61 -0.47 5.05
CA ILE A 130 1.56 0.98 4.77
C ILE A 130 1.95 1.78 6.02
N GLN A 131 1.49 1.39 7.21
CA GLN A 131 1.83 2.11 8.45
C GLN A 131 3.32 2.05 8.76
N LEU A 132 3.95 0.89 8.60
CA LEU A 132 5.40 0.74 8.79
C LEU A 132 6.18 1.53 7.76
N LEU A 133 5.75 1.52 6.49
CA LEU A 133 6.36 2.32 5.43
C LEU A 133 6.31 3.81 5.76
N CYS A 134 5.13 4.36 6.05
CA CYS A 134 4.96 5.77 6.38
C CYS A 134 5.76 6.17 7.62
N LYS A 135 5.81 5.31 8.64
CA LYS A 135 6.60 5.55 9.85
C LYS A 135 8.09 5.62 9.52
N LYS A 136 8.63 4.63 8.80
CA LYS A 136 10.05 4.60 8.42
C LYS A 136 10.41 5.76 7.50
N PHE A 137 9.55 6.09 6.54
CA PHE A 137 9.75 7.22 5.64
C PHE A 137 9.78 8.56 6.41
N PHE A 138 8.92 8.72 7.42
CA PHE A 138 8.94 9.89 8.28
C PHE A 138 10.19 9.98 9.17
N GLU A 139 10.70 8.84 9.64
CA GLU A 139 11.88 8.76 10.53
C GLU A 139 13.21 8.89 9.77
N LEU A 140 13.32 8.30 8.57
CA LEU A 140 14.57 8.20 7.79
C LEU A 140 14.63 9.16 6.60
N GLY A 141 13.50 9.68 6.13
CA GLY A 141 13.41 10.48 4.91
C GLY A 141 13.55 9.69 3.60
N ASP A 142 13.82 8.38 3.67
CA ASP A 142 14.05 7.53 2.51
C ASP A 142 13.19 6.26 2.54
N VAL A 143 13.05 5.62 1.37
CA VAL A 143 12.31 4.37 1.22
C VAL A 143 13.13 3.21 1.80
N PRO A 144 12.56 2.42 2.73
CA PRO A 144 13.25 1.27 3.29
C PRO A 144 13.65 0.26 2.20
N LYS A 145 14.96 0.14 1.98
CA LYS A 145 15.55 -0.90 1.14
C LYS A 145 15.14 -2.29 1.63
N ASP A 146 14.97 -3.22 0.69
CA ASP A 146 14.80 -4.61 1.08
C ASP A 146 16.12 -5.20 1.57
N GLN A 147 16.10 -5.82 2.74
CA GLN A 147 17.24 -6.55 3.32
C GLN A 147 17.02 -8.06 3.28
N ARG A 148 15.98 -8.54 2.58
CA ARG A 148 15.67 -9.95 2.44
C ARG A 148 16.35 -10.51 1.19
N GLY A 149 17.36 -11.34 1.41
CA GLY A 149 18.23 -11.89 0.37
C GLY A 149 19.67 -11.57 0.73
N GLY A 150 20.30 -12.44 1.50
CA GLY A 150 21.74 -12.39 1.70
C GLY A 150 22.39 -13.02 0.48
N ASP A 151 23.17 -12.24 -0.25
CA ASP A 151 24.24 -12.70 -1.13
C ASP A 151 25.29 -11.58 -1.20
N THR A 152 26.25 -11.64 -0.28
CA THR A 152 27.68 -11.49 -0.57
C THR A 152 28.43 -12.43 0.35
#